data_AF-A0A4S2EKF8-F1
#
_entry.id   AF-A0A4S2EKF8-F1
#
_cell.length_a   1.000
_cell.length_b   1.000
_cell.length_c   1.000
_cell.angle_alpha   90.00
_cell.angle_beta   90.00
_cell.angle_gamma   90.00
#
_symmetry.space_group_name_H-M   'P 1'
#
loop_
_entity.id
_entity.type
_entity.pdbx_description
1 polymer ?
#
loop_
_entity_poly.entity_id
_entity_poly.type
_entity_poly.pdbx_seq_one_letter_code
_entity_poly.pdbx_strand_id
1 'polypeptide(L)'
;MNKYREAVFGGQKLYLRRIDKEMDFSTILDDLRGFDIRDWPSLERRPICLLILRIMKRAAYYLQKITCLTVLQRFVNHLADEYAIRIVRPYLLKRGCDFISPYSEVITTRLHGLILSILFHKPVYYINNTTGKLSAYVDTWHLQDILEVSPYVDKILEKHVD
;
A
#
# COMPACT_ATOMS: atom_id res chain seq x y z
N MET A 1 4.87 24.76 -2.78
CA MET A 1 4.51 23.70 -3.73
C MET A 1 4.44 22.37 -2.99
N ASN A 2 3.36 21.61 -3.19
CA ASN A 2 3.12 20.36 -2.48
C ASN A 2 3.96 19.27 -3.18
N LYS A 3 5.05 18.80 -2.54
CA LYS A 3 6.04 17.85 -3.08
C LYS A 3 5.43 16.63 -3.81
N TYR A 4 4.20 16.26 -3.44
CA TYR A 4 3.51 15.06 -3.90
C TYR A 4 2.48 15.25 -5.01
N ARG A 5 2.19 16.50 -5.43
CA ARG A 5 1.12 16.81 -6.40
C ARG A 5 1.58 16.97 -7.85
N GLU A 6 2.88 17.05 -8.10
CA GLU A 6 3.35 17.20 -9.47
C GLU A 6 3.35 15.83 -10.16
N ALA A 7 2.56 15.71 -11.22
CA ALA A 7 2.71 14.65 -12.19
C ALA A 7 4.14 14.74 -12.74
N VAL A 8 4.96 13.74 -12.43
CA VAL A 8 6.34 13.70 -12.93
C VAL A 8 6.24 13.36 -14.42
N PHE A 9 6.20 14.37 -15.28
CA PHE A 9 6.27 14.18 -16.73
C PHE A 9 7.56 13.44 -17.07
N GLY A 10 7.44 12.25 -17.69
CA GLY A 10 8.58 11.37 -17.99
C GLY A 10 9.08 10.53 -16.81
N GLY A 11 8.36 10.50 -15.67
CA GLY A 11 8.71 9.66 -14.53
C GLY A 11 8.61 8.16 -14.85
N GLN A 12 9.34 7.34 -14.10
CA GLN A 12 9.29 5.89 -14.21
C GLN A 12 7.87 5.37 -13.92
N LYS A 13 7.47 4.27 -14.56
CA LYS A 13 6.16 3.64 -14.30
C LYS A 13 6.32 2.59 -13.21
N LEU A 14 5.39 2.52 -12.26
CA LEU A 14 5.44 1.56 -11.16
C LEU A 14 4.47 0.41 -11.40
N TYR A 15 4.96 -0.83 -11.28
CA TYR A 15 4.10 -1.99 -11.05
C TYR A 15 4.23 -2.45 -9.60
N LEU A 16 3.25 -2.04 -8.79
CA LEU A 16 3.15 -2.41 -7.37
C LEU A 16 2.40 -3.73 -7.21
N ARG A 17 3.16 -4.83 -7.12
CA ARG A 17 2.60 -6.17 -6.95
C ARG A 17 2.84 -6.75 -5.57
N ARG A 18 1.91 -7.58 -5.10
CA ARG A 18 2.12 -8.39 -3.90
C ARG A 18 3.13 -9.49 -4.17
N ILE A 19 4.10 -9.66 -3.27
CA ILE A 19 5.08 -10.75 -3.28
C ILE A 19 4.80 -11.79 -2.16
N ASP A 20 3.78 -11.55 -1.34
CA ASP A 20 3.40 -12.42 -0.22
C ASP A 20 2.49 -13.60 -0.64
N LYS A 21 2.08 -14.40 0.34
CA LYS A 21 1.20 -15.57 0.15
C LYS A 21 -0.17 -15.28 -0.48
N GLU A 22 -0.56 -14.01 -0.58
CA GLU A 22 -1.79 -13.58 -1.24
C GLU A 22 -1.51 -13.15 -2.70
N MET A 23 -0.31 -13.43 -3.23
CA MET A 23 -0.01 -13.29 -4.65
C MET A 23 -0.92 -14.22 -5.46
N ASP A 24 -1.52 -13.64 -6.49
CA ASP A 24 -2.32 -14.35 -7.46
C ASP A 24 -1.53 -14.41 -8.77
N PHE A 25 -1.19 -15.62 -9.22
CA PHE A 25 -0.37 -15.83 -10.43
C PHE A 25 -1.04 -15.29 -11.69
N SER A 26 -2.38 -15.20 -11.71
CA SER A 26 -3.13 -14.60 -12.82
C SER A 26 -2.88 -13.08 -12.98
N THR A 27 -2.29 -12.43 -11.98
CA THR A 27 -1.97 -11.00 -12.00
C THR A 27 -0.56 -10.70 -12.54
N ILE A 28 0.21 -11.73 -12.93
CA ILE A 28 1.53 -11.56 -13.53
C ILE A 28 1.35 -11.06 -14.95
N LEU A 29 2.09 -10.00 -15.29
CA LEU A 29 2.06 -9.37 -16.61
C LEU A 29 3.36 -9.72 -17.36
N ASP A 30 3.23 -10.17 -18.61
CA ASP A 30 4.37 -10.65 -19.43
C ASP A 30 5.17 -9.50 -20.09
N ASP A 31 4.53 -8.37 -20.41
CA ASP A 31 5.19 -7.20 -21.01
C ASP A 31 5.26 -6.02 -20.03
N LEU A 32 6.29 -6.04 -19.18
CA LEU A 32 6.57 -5.00 -18.18
C LEU A 32 7.80 -4.15 -18.52
N ARG A 33 8.20 -4.07 -19.80
CA ARG A 33 9.37 -3.27 -20.19
C ARG A 33 9.16 -1.80 -19.81
N GLY A 34 10.10 -1.25 -19.03
CA GLY A 34 10.05 0.13 -18.54
C GLY A 34 9.28 0.33 -17.23
N PHE A 35 8.70 -0.73 -16.65
CA PHE A 35 8.11 -0.67 -15.30
C PHE A 35 9.12 -1.05 -14.22
N ASP A 36 9.14 -0.29 -13.14
CA ASP A 36 9.78 -0.70 -11.88
C ASP A 36 8.83 -1.64 -11.13
N ILE A 37 9.27 -2.88 -10.88
CA ILE A 37 8.44 -3.90 -10.25
C ILE A 37 8.83 -3.98 -8.78
N ARG A 38 7.94 -3.54 -7.89
CA ARG A 38 8.20 -3.43 -6.45
C ARG A 38 7.04 -3.92 -5.62
N ASP A 39 7.31 -4.26 -4.37
CA ASP A 39 6.29 -4.44 -3.34
C ASP A 39 6.34 -3.27 -2.35
N TRP A 40 5.40 -3.24 -1.42
CA TRP A 40 5.30 -2.18 -0.43
C TRP A 40 6.61 -2.03 0.38
N PRO A 41 7.16 -0.82 0.54
CA PRO A 41 8.51 -0.61 1.04
C PRO A 41 8.76 -1.17 2.45
N SER A 42 7.76 -1.20 3.32
CA SER A 42 7.88 -1.76 4.67
C SER A 42 7.79 -3.29 4.72
N LEU A 43 7.32 -3.92 3.63
CA LEU A 43 7.32 -5.38 3.47
C LEU A 43 8.63 -5.86 2.86
N GLU A 44 9.15 -5.14 1.86
CA GLU A 44 10.49 -5.40 1.30
C GLU A 44 11.59 -5.22 2.35
N ARG A 45 11.53 -4.12 3.12
CA ARG A 45 12.50 -3.83 4.17
C ARG A 45 11.76 -3.52 5.47
N ARG A 46 11.88 -4.44 6.43
CA ARG A 46 11.23 -4.28 7.74
C ARG A 46 12.00 -3.25 8.59
N PRO A 47 11.43 -2.06 8.84
CA PRO A 47 12.08 -1.06 9.67
C PRO A 47 12.12 -1.51 11.14
N ILE A 48 13.14 -1.03 11.86
CA ILE A 48 13.32 -1.32 13.29
C ILE A 48 12.10 -0.88 14.11
N CYS A 49 11.43 0.21 13.72
CA CYS A 49 10.23 0.69 14.44
C CYS A 49 9.10 -0.35 14.47
N LEU A 50 8.93 -1.16 13.41
CA LEU A 50 7.96 -2.26 13.39
C LEU A 50 8.43 -3.45 14.23
N LEU A 51 9.74 -3.70 14.29
CA LEU A 51 10.28 -4.72 15.18
C LEU A 51 10.03 -4.36 16.66
N ILE A 52 10.24 -3.10 17.04
CA ILE A 52 9.95 -2.59 18.39
C ILE A 52 8.47 -2.76 18.70
N LEU A 53 7.57 -2.32 17.82
CA LEU A 53 6.12 -2.48 18.02
C LEU A 53 5.73 -3.96 18.19
N ARG A 54 6.33 -4.85 17.40
CA ARG A 54 6.10 -6.30 17.52
C ARG A 54 6.54 -6.85 18.88
N ILE A 55 7.69 -6.40 19.39
CA ILE A 55 8.19 -6.78 20.72
C ILE A 55 7.23 -6.28 21.80
N MET A 56 6.79 -5.01 21.74
CA MET A 56 5.84 -4.44 22.71
C MET A 56 4.52 -5.21 22.73
N LYS A 57 3.95 -5.52 21.56
CA LYS A 57 2.70 -6.30 21.47
C LYS A 57 2.89 -7.74 21.98
N ARG A 58 4.05 -8.35 21.74
CA ARG A 58 4.37 -9.68 22.27
C ARG A 58 4.52 -9.66 23.80
N ALA A 59 5.17 -8.64 24.36
CA ALA A 59 5.26 -8.45 25.80
C ALA A 59 3.88 -8.24 26.42
N ALA A 60 3.04 -7.39 25.83
CA ALA A 60 1.66 -7.18 26.28
C ALA A 60 0.83 -8.47 26.26
N TYR A 61 0.99 -9.30 25.23
CA TYR A 61 0.33 -10.61 25.13
C TYR A 61 0.76 -11.58 26.24
N TYR A 62 2.07 -11.66 26.55
CA TYR A 62 2.52 -12.51 27.65
C TYR A 62 2.07 -11.99 29.02
N LEU A 63 2.08 -10.67 29.22
CA LEU A 63 1.55 -10.05 30.44
C LEU A 63 0.05 -10.29 30.61
N GLN A 64 -0.72 -10.38 29.52
CA GLN A 64 -2.14 -10.71 29.55
C GLN A 64 -2.41 -12.11 30.12
N LYS A 65 -1.45 -13.05 30.01
CA LYS A 65 -1.60 -14.40 30.58
C LYS A 65 -1.41 -14.46 32.10
N ILE A 66 -0.95 -13.37 32.73
CA ILE A 66 -0.66 -13.33 34.16
C ILE A 66 -1.71 -12.43 34.85
N THR A 67 -2.68 -13.05 35.52
CA THR A 67 -3.86 -12.37 36.10
C THR A 67 -3.53 -11.25 37.09
N CYS A 68 -2.40 -11.33 37.80
CA CYS A 68 -2.01 -10.30 38.77
C CYS A 68 -1.39 -9.03 38.15
N LEU A 69 -1.05 -9.03 36.85
CA LEU A 69 -0.34 -7.92 36.18
C LEU A 69 -1.24 -7.09 35.27
N THR A 70 -2.55 -7.11 35.47
CA THR A 70 -3.54 -6.41 34.60
C THR A 70 -3.30 -4.91 34.49
N VAL A 71 -2.86 -4.24 35.56
CA VAL A 71 -2.52 -2.79 35.54
C VAL A 71 -1.30 -2.52 34.66
N LEU A 72 -0.23 -3.30 34.85
CA LEU A 72 0.99 -3.20 34.02
C LEU A 72 0.71 -3.56 32.56
N GLN A 73 -0.13 -4.56 32.31
CA GLN A 73 -0.56 -4.95 30.96
C GLN A 73 -1.30 -3.81 30.27
N ARG A 74 -2.25 -3.14 30.94
CA ARG A 74 -2.94 -1.96 30.40
C ARG A 74 -1.96 -0.84 30.06
N PHE A 75 -1.00 -0.58 30.95
CA PHE A 75 0.04 0.43 30.72
C PHE A 75 0.90 0.09 29.48
N VAL A 76 1.39 -1.15 29.36
CA VAL A 76 2.18 -1.58 28.20
C VAL A 76 1.37 -1.50 26.89
N ASN A 77 0.09 -1.88 26.93
CA ASN A 77 -0.80 -1.73 25.78
C ASN A 77 -0.96 -0.25 25.37
N HIS A 78 -1.21 0.62 26.34
CA HIS A 78 -1.34 2.06 26.09
C HIS A 78 -0.05 2.63 25.48
N LEU A 79 1.12 2.28 26.02
CA LEU A 79 2.40 2.69 25.43
C LEU A 79 2.60 2.15 24.02
N ALA A 80 2.22 0.89 23.75
CA ALA A 80 2.31 0.31 22.41
C ALA A 80 1.39 1.01 21.41
N ASP A 81 0.21 1.41 21.84
CA ASP A 81 -0.77 2.13 21.01
C ASP A 81 -0.30 3.57 20.75
N GLU A 82 0.19 4.29 21.76
CA GLU A 82 0.78 5.62 21.59
C GLU A 82 2.00 5.58 20.66
N TYR A 83 2.88 4.59 20.82
CA TYR A 83 4.02 4.38 19.93
C TYR A 83 3.56 4.07 18.49
N ALA A 84 2.52 3.25 18.33
CA ALA A 84 1.96 2.95 17.02
C ALA A 84 1.38 4.20 16.34
N ILE A 85 0.64 5.02 17.07
CA ILE A 85 -0.03 6.23 16.54
C ILE A 85 0.96 7.34 16.25
N ARG A 86 1.91 7.61 17.17
CA ARG A 86 2.81 8.77 17.07
C ARG A 86 4.07 8.50 16.25
N ILE A 87 4.56 7.26 16.24
CA ILE A 87 5.84 6.93 15.60
C ILE A 87 5.61 6.07 14.35
N VAL A 88 4.97 4.91 14.51
CA VAL A 88 4.86 3.93 13.42
C VAL A 88 3.97 4.44 12.29
N ARG A 89 2.78 4.97 12.60
CA ARG A 89 1.84 5.43 11.58
C ARG A 89 2.42 6.58 10.72
N PRO A 90 2.96 7.68 11.29
CA PRO A 90 3.56 8.75 10.48
C PRO A 90 4.76 8.25 9.67
N TYR A 91 5.58 7.35 10.23
CA TYR A 91 6.69 6.75 9.52
C TYR A 91 6.22 5.95 8.30
N LEU A 92 5.24 5.06 8.45
CA LEU A 92 4.72 4.23 7.36
C LEU A 92 4.03 5.07 6.29
N LEU A 93 3.24 6.07 6.68
CA LEU A 93 2.58 6.99 5.76
C LEU A 93 3.62 7.75 4.95
N LYS A 94 4.60 8.39 5.61
CA LYS A 94 5.67 9.12 4.93
C LYS A 94 6.44 8.22 3.96
N ARG A 95 6.79 7.00 4.37
CA ARG A 95 7.48 6.03 3.51
C ARG A 95 6.64 5.61 2.31
N GLY A 96 5.33 5.42 2.48
CA GLY A 96 4.42 5.12 1.37
C GLY A 96 4.29 6.29 0.39
N CYS A 97 4.16 7.52 0.92
CA CYS A 97 4.10 8.74 0.13
C CYS A 97 5.40 8.96 -0.66
N ASP A 98 6.54 8.92 0.01
CA ASP A 98 7.85 9.09 -0.63
C ASP A 98 8.10 7.98 -1.67
N PHE A 99 7.60 6.76 -1.44
CA PHE A 99 7.70 5.65 -2.40
C PHE A 99 6.87 5.86 -3.66
N ILE A 100 5.60 6.27 -3.57
CA ILE A 100 4.73 6.42 -4.75
C ILE A 100 5.01 7.74 -5.50
N SER A 101 5.45 8.78 -4.79
CA SER A 101 5.60 10.13 -5.35
C SER A 101 6.43 10.27 -6.65
N PRO A 102 7.58 9.58 -6.85
CA PRO A 102 8.41 9.78 -8.03
C PRO A 102 7.85 9.15 -9.31
N TYR A 103 6.87 8.25 -9.19
CA TYR A 103 6.34 7.51 -10.34
C TYR A 103 5.29 8.35 -11.08
N SER A 104 5.29 8.26 -12.40
CA SER A 104 4.33 8.99 -13.26
C SER A 104 2.98 8.28 -13.34
N GLU A 105 3.00 6.95 -13.29
CA GLU A 105 1.87 6.05 -13.47
C GLU A 105 2.03 4.84 -12.55
N VAL A 106 0.91 4.33 -12.03
CA VAL A 106 0.92 3.20 -11.10
C VAL A 106 -0.01 2.09 -11.58
N ILE A 107 0.51 0.88 -11.75
CA ILE A 107 -0.28 -0.35 -11.83
C ILE A 107 -0.21 -1.02 -10.46
N THR A 108 -1.34 -1.44 -9.87
CA THR A 108 -1.33 -1.99 -8.51
C THR A 108 -2.29 -3.16 -8.29
N THR A 109 -1.84 -4.15 -7.52
CA THR A 109 -2.69 -5.19 -6.90
C THR A 109 -2.93 -4.92 -5.41
N ARG A 110 -2.47 -3.77 -4.89
CA ARG A 110 -2.66 -3.33 -3.50
C ARG A 110 -3.62 -2.15 -3.39
N LEU A 111 -4.64 -2.30 -2.54
CA LEU A 111 -5.64 -1.27 -2.25
C LEU A 111 -5.02 0.05 -1.77
N HIS A 112 -4.07 0.01 -0.85
CA HIS A 112 -3.44 1.23 -0.36
C HIS A 112 -2.57 1.92 -1.43
N GLY A 113 -2.01 1.15 -2.38
CA GLY A 113 -1.35 1.71 -3.55
C GLY A 113 -2.32 2.46 -4.46
N LEU A 114 -3.53 1.90 -4.64
CA LEU A 114 -4.61 2.53 -5.39
C LEU A 114 -5.00 3.87 -4.75
N ILE A 115 -5.36 3.85 -3.47
CA ILE A 115 -5.83 5.04 -2.74
C ILE A 115 -4.78 6.16 -2.75
N LEU A 116 -3.51 5.84 -2.48
CA LEU A 116 -2.47 6.87 -2.45
C LEU A 116 -2.18 7.46 -3.84
N SER A 117 -2.25 6.65 -4.90
CA SER A 117 -2.07 7.14 -6.27
C SER A 117 -3.18 8.11 -6.66
N ILE A 118 -4.43 7.81 -6.27
CA ILE A 118 -5.58 8.70 -6.40
C ILE A 118 -5.34 10.03 -5.66
N LEU A 119 -4.92 9.97 -4.40
CA LEU A 119 -4.66 11.16 -3.59
C LEU A 119 -3.53 12.03 -4.15
N PHE A 120 -2.62 11.44 -4.93
CA PHE A 120 -1.56 12.14 -5.65
C PHE A 120 -1.94 12.58 -7.06
N HIS A 121 -3.18 12.36 -7.48
CA HIS A 121 -3.67 12.67 -8.83
C HIS A 121 -2.79 12.03 -9.91
N LYS A 122 -2.42 10.76 -9.72
CA LYS A 122 -1.66 9.97 -10.69
C LYS A 122 -2.60 8.99 -11.40
N PRO A 123 -2.42 8.75 -12.71
CA PRO A 123 -3.14 7.69 -13.41
C PRO A 123 -2.82 6.34 -12.77
N VAL A 124 -3.86 5.60 -12.42
CA VAL A 124 -3.73 4.33 -11.72
C VAL A 124 -4.57 3.23 -12.34
N TYR A 125 -3.91 2.10 -12.61
CA TYR A 125 -4.54 0.91 -13.14
C TYR A 125 -4.54 -0.18 -12.07
N TYR A 126 -5.71 -0.74 -11.76
CA TYR A 126 -5.78 -1.82 -10.78
C TYR A 126 -5.96 -3.18 -11.46
N ILE A 127 -5.35 -4.20 -10.85
CA ILE A 127 -5.54 -5.59 -11.23
C ILE A 127 -6.24 -6.28 -10.07
N ASN A 128 -7.42 -6.82 -10.33
CA ASN A 128 -8.12 -7.63 -9.34
C ASN A 128 -7.37 -8.93 -9.09
N ASN A 129 -7.27 -9.30 -7.81
CA ASN A 129 -6.92 -10.65 -7.42
C ASN A 129 -8.20 -11.48 -7.18
N THR A 130 -8.02 -12.76 -6.85
CA THR A 130 -9.09 -13.69 -6.44
C THR A 130 -10.16 -13.16 -5.48
N THR A 131 -9.88 -12.11 -4.70
CA THR A 131 -10.83 -11.59 -3.70
C THR A 131 -11.70 -10.43 -4.19
N GLY A 132 -11.41 -9.82 -5.35
CA GLY A 132 -12.20 -8.70 -5.89
C GLY A 132 -12.20 -7.43 -5.03
N LYS A 133 -11.26 -7.30 -4.08
CA LYS A 133 -11.23 -6.17 -3.12
C LYS A 133 -11.03 -4.80 -3.78
N LEU A 134 -10.28 -4.74 -4.88
CA LEU A 134 -9.97 -3.50 -5.58
C LEU A 134 -11.18 -3.00 -6.35
N SER A 135 -11.80 -3.84 -7.18
CA SER A 135 -13.06 -3.46 -7.85
C SER A 135 -14.14 -3.11 -6.84
N ALA A 136 -14.35 -3.92 -5.79
CA ALA A 136 -15.37 -3.61 -4.79
C ALA A 136 -15.20 -2.21 -4.18
N TYR A 137 -13.95 -1.79 -3.93
CA TYR A 137 -13.67 -0.43 -3.46
C TYR A 137 -13.94 0.64 -4.53
N VAL A 138 -13.49 0.41 -5.76
CA VAL A 138 -13.69 1.32 -6.89
C VAL A 138 -15.17 1.51 -7.20
N ASP A 139 -15.93 0.42 -7.25
CA ASP A 139 -17.36 0.37 -7.55
C ASP A 139 -18.17 1.06 -6.44
N THR A 140 -17.85 0.78 -5.17
CA THR A 140 -18.55 1.39 -4.02
C THR A 140 -18.49 2.91 -4.04
N TRP A 141 -17.36 3.47 -4.50
CA TRP A 141 -17.11 4.90 -4.49
C TRP A 141 -17.21 5.55 -5.88
N HIS A 142 -17.64 4.80 -6.90
CA HIS A 142 -17.76 5.27 -8.29
C HIS A 142 -16.51 6.02 -8.80
N LEU A 143 -15.32 5.49 -8.47
CA LEU A 143 -14.07 6.22 -8.68
C LEU A 143 -13.70 6.37 -10.16
N GLN A 144 -14.14 5.45 -11.02
CA GLN A 144 -13.88 5.49 -12.47
C GLN A 144 -14.54 6.69 -13.15
N ASP A 145 -15.67 7.15 -12.62
CA ASP A 145 -16.45 8.25 -13.22
C ASP A 145 -15.85 9.63 -12.93
N ILE A 146 -14.96 9.71 -11.93
CA ILE A 146 -14.52 10.98 -11.33
C ILE A 146 -13.01 11.17 -11.45
N LEU A 147 -12.24 10.08 -11.64
CA LEU A 147 -10.79 10.07 -11.54
C LEU A 147 -10.16 9.17 -12.61
N GLU A 148 -8.87 9.38 -12.88
CA GLU A 148 -8.06 8.53 -13.78
C GLU A 148 -7.73 7.17 -13.13
N VAL A 149 -8.77 6.37 -12.91
CA VAL A 149 -8.72 5.03 -12.30
C VAL A 149 -9.41 4.05 -13.22
N SER A 150 -8.68 3.02 -13.70
CA SER A 150 -9.25 2.04 -14.63
C SER A 150 -8.77 0.62 -14.32
N PRO A 151 -9.53 -0.42 -14.65
CA PRO A 151 -9.01 -1.78 -14.65
C PRO A 151 -7.87 -1.90 -15.68
N TYR A 152 -6.85 -2.70 -15.36
CA TYR A 152 -5.70 -2.87 -16.26
C TYR A 152 -6.08 -3.50 -17.61
N VAL A 153 -7.17 -4.26 -17.69
CA VAL A 153 -7.65 -4.87 -18.94
C VAL A 153 -7.90 -3.82 -20.03
N ASP A 154 -8.44 -2.66 -19.66
CA ASP A 154 -8.76 -1.59 -20.60
C ASP A 154 -7.50 -1.02 -21.26
N LYS A 155 -6.39 -0.98 -20.51
CA LYS A 155 -5.08 -0.55 -21.01
C LYS A 155 -4.50 -1.52 -22.06
N ILE A 156 -4.78 -2.81 -21.94
CA ILE A 156 -4.37 -3.81 -22.93
C ILE A 156 -5.16 -3.58 -24.23
N LEU A 157 -6.45 -3.29 -24.11
CA LEU A 157 -7.32 -3.02 -25.24
C LEU A 157 -6.89 -1.76 -26.01
N GLU A 158 -6.53 -0.68 -25.32
CA GLU A 158 -5.97 0.53 -25.95
C GLU A 158 -4.71 0.23 -26.78
N LYS A 159 -3.79 -0.59 -26.25
CA LYS A 159 -2.54 -0.99 -26.94
C LYS A 159 -2.73 -1.83 -28.20
N HIS A 160 -3.93 -2.36 -28.46
CA HIS A 160 -4.20 -3.24 -29.62
C HIS A 160 -5.06 -2.58 -30.70
N VAL A 161 -5.46 -1.32 -30.49
CA VAL A 161 -6.23 -0.54 -31.46
C VAL A 161 -5.34 0.39 -32.30
N ASP A 162 -4.07 0.56 -31.92
CA ASP A 162 -3.02 1.26 -32.69
C ASP A 162 -2.21 0.28 -33.58
#